data_AF-A0A6Q8PGC0-F1
#
_entry.id   AF-A0A6Q8PGC0-F1
#
_cell.length_a   1.000
_cell.length_b   1.000
_cell.length_c   1.000
_cell.angle_alpha   90.00
_cell.angle_beta   90.00
_cell.angle_gamma   90.00
#
_symmetry.space_group_name_H-M   'P 1'
#
loop_
_entity.id
_entity.type
_entity.pdbx_description
1 polymer ?
#
loop_
_entity_poly.entity_id
_entity_poly.type
_entity_poly.pdbx_seq_one_letter_code
_entity_poly.pdbx_strand_id
1 'polypeptide(L)'
;VKNKKTQDKREKSNFRNEIKLLRKELKEREEAAMLESLTSANVVLATNTAVPLETPGSLFPPGASADGPLKLLPESYFDVVVIDECAQALEASCWIPLLKARKCILAGDHKQLPPTTVSH
;
A
#
# COMPACT_ATOMS: atom_id res chain seq x y z
N VAL A 1 27.16 -26.30 33.96
CA VAL A 1 26.57 -24.96 33.71
C VAL A 1 26.60 -24.51 32.23
N LYS A 2 27.52 -24.99 31.37
CA LYS A 2 27.59 -24.59 29.95
C LYS A 2 26.41 -25.06 29.06
N ASN A 3 25.62 -26.05 29.49
CA ASN A 3 24.60 -26.69 28.64
C ASN A 3 23.28 -25.89 28.53
N LYS A 4 22.87 -25.18 29.60
CA LYS A 4 21.63 -24.38 29.62
C LYS A 4 21.65 -23.20 28.64
N LYS A 5 22.81 -22.50 28.53
CA LYS A 5 22.98 -21.36 27.60
C LYS A 5 22.90 -21.76 26.12
N THR A 6 23.29 -22.99 25.77
CA THR A 6 23.22 -23.50 24.40
C THR A 6 21.79 -23.88 24.04
N GLN A 7 21.03 -24.42 25.00
CA GLN A 7 19.63 -24.79 24.85
C GLN A 7 18.74 -23.55 24.65
N ASP A 8 18.90 -22.49 25.46
CA ASP A 8 18.19 -21.21 25.29
C ASP A 8 18.45 -20.55 23.93
N LYS A 9 19.68 -20.63 23.41
CA LYS A 9 20.02 -20.09 22.08
C LYS A 9 19.32 -20.86 20.97
N ARG A 10 19.21 -22.19 21.10
CA ARG A 10 18.53 -23.05 20.14
C ARG A 10 17.02 -22.81 20.14
N GLU A 11 16.42 -22.66 21.32
CA GLU A 11 14.99 -22.31 21.46
C GLU A 11 14.67 -20.94 20.86
N LYS A 12 15.48 -19.91 21.15
CA LYS A 12 15.36 -18.58 20.52
C LYS A 12 15.51 -18.60 19.00
N SER A 13 16.26 -19.54 18.43
CA SER A 13 16.36 -19.72 16.98
C SER A 13 15.11 -20.39 16.41
N ASN A 14 14.56 -21.38 17.12
CA ASN A 14 13.35 -22.07 16.71
C ASN A 14 12.15 -21.12 16.67
N PHE A 15 11.95 -20.31 17.73
CA PHE A 15 10.89 -19.28 17.75
C PHE A 15 11.04 -18.25 16.61
N ARG A 16 12.27 -17.86 16.28
CA ARG A 16 12.50 -16.96 15.14
C ARG A 16 12.12 -17.59 13.81
N ASN A 17 12.37 -18.89 13.64
CA ASN A 17 12.00 -19.61 12.42
C ASN A 17 10.49 -19.79 12.32
N GLU A 18 9.83 -20.07 13.44
CA GLU A 18 8.36 -20.17 13.53
C GLU A 18 7.70 -18.82 13.21
N ILE A 19 8.17 -17.71 13.80
CA ILE A 19 7.68 -16.37 13.48
C ILE A 19 7.88 -16.05 11.99
N LYS A 20 9.01 -16.44 11.40
CA LYS A 20 9.25 -16.23 9.96
C LYS A 20 8.26 -17.03 9.10
N LEU A 21 7.97 -18.28 9.49
CA LEU A 21 6.99 -19.12 8.82
C LEU A 21 5.59 -18.49 8.88
N LEU A 22 5.15 -18.11 10.09
CA LEU A 22 3.84 -17.49 10.31
C LEU A 22 3.70 -16.16 9.57
N ARG A 23 4.74 -15.33 9.52
CA ARG A 23 4.73 -14.08 8.74
C ARG A 23 4.58 -14.33 7.24
N LYS A 24 5.22 -15.40 6.74
CA LYS A 24 5.10 -15.78 5.33
C LYS A 24 3.68 -16.26 5.02
N GLU A 25 3.13 -17.15 5.85
CA GLU A 25 1.77 -17.66 5.70
C GLU A 25 0.72 -16.54 5.81
N LEU A 26 0.88 -15.64 6.77
CA LEU A 26 0.01 -14.47 6.93
C LEU A 26 0.01 -13.62 5.66
N LYS A 27 1.20 -13.27 5.16
CA LYS A 27 1.35 -12.46 3.96
C LYS A 27 0.69 -13.11 2.75
N GLU A 28 0.88 -14.42 2.54
CA GLU A 28 0.27 -15.15 1.43
C GLU A 28 -1.26 -15.13 1.51
N ARG A 29 -1.84 -15.29 2.70
CA ARG A 29 -3.29 -15.23 2.91
C ARG A 29 -3.85 -13.83 2.73
N GLU A 30 -3.17 -12.82 3.24
CA GLU A 30 -3.56 -11.41 3.10
C GLU A 30 -3.52 -10.98 1.63
N GLU A 31 -2.46 -11.31 0.89
CA GLU A 31 -2.35 -11.00 -0.54
C GLU A 31 -3.45 -11.67 -1.37
N ALA A 32 -3.79 -12.93 -1.06
CA ALA A 32 -4.90 -13.62 -1.73
C ALA A 32 -6.26 -12.95 -1.47
N ALA A 33 -6.57 -12.63 -0.20
CA ALA A 33 -7.83 -11.97 0.16
C ALA A 33 -7.94 -10.54 -0.43
N MET A 34 -6.83 -9.80 -0.46
CA MET A 34 -6.77 -8.49 -1.10
C MET A 34 -7.01 -8.59 -2.61
N LEU A 35 -6.37 -9.55 -3.29
CA LEU A 35 -6.55 -9.74 -4.73
C LEU A 35 -8.01 -10.05 -5.07
N GLU A 36 -8.66 -10.94 -4.31
CA GLU A 36 -10.07 -11.25 -4.49
C GLU A 36 -10.96 -10.01 -4.30
N SER A 37 -10.71 -9.23 -3.24
CA SER A 37 -11.47 -8.00 -2.96
C SER A 37 -11.28 -6.95 -4.04
N LEU A 38 -10.04 -6.74 -4.51
CA LEU A 38 -9.73 -5.79 -5.57
C LEU A 38 -10.31 -6.21 -6.93
N THR A 39 -10.29 -7.51 -7.22
CA THR A 39 -10.78 -8.04 -8.52
C THR A 39 -12.30 -8.01 -8.61
N SER A 40 -12.99 -8.21 -7.48
CA SER A 40 -14.46 -8.17 -7.42
C SER A 40 -15.02 -6.74 -7.37
N ALA A 41 -14.22 -5.76 -6.95
CA ALA A 41 -14.64 -4.37 -6.89
C ALA A 41 -14.70 -3.72 -8.28
N ASN A 42 -15.82 -3.06 -8.59
CA ASN A 42 -15.91 -2.22 -9.80
C ASN A 42 -15.19 -0.87 -9.65
N VAL A 43 -15.03 -0.39 -8.41
CA VAL A 43 -14.39 0.88 -8.07
C VAL A 43 -13.46 0.66 -6.89
N VAL A 44 -12.21 1.10 -7.02
CA VAL A 44 -11.20 1.06 -5.95
C VAL A 44 -10.86 2.49 -5.55
N LEU A 45 -11.02 2.80 -4.27
CA LEU A 45 -10.74 4.13 -3.70
C LEU A 45 -9.41 4.11 -2.96
N ALA A 46 -8.57 5.11 -3.21
CA ALA A 46 -7.25 5.26 -2.60
C ALA A 46 -6.83 6.73 -2.57
N THR A 47 -5.94 7.08 -1.65
CA THR A 47 -5.25 8.38 -1.70
C THR A 47 -4.15 8.34 -2.76
N ASN A 48 -3.78 9.52 -3.31
CA ASN A 48 -2.71 9.63 -4.31
C ASN A 48 -1.40 8.97 -3.83
N THR A 49 -1.01 9.27 -2.59
CA THR A 49 0.11 8.64 -1.90
C THR A 49 -0.41 7.66 -0.86
N ALA A 50 0.25 6.51 -0.72
CA ALA A 50 0.10 5.71 0.49
C ALA A 50 0.94 6.38 1.57
N VAL A 51 0.42 6.50 2.81
CA VAL A 51 1.32 6.72 3.95
C VAL A 51 2.04 5.38 4.16
N PRO A 52 3.38 5.30 4.03
CA PRO A 52 4.11 4.13 4.46
C PRO A 52 4.07 4.15 5.98
N LEU A 53 3.04 3.56 6.57
CA LEU A 53 3.16 3.17 7.95
C LEU A 53 4.07 1.94 7.92
N GLU A 54 5.36 2.14 8.21
CA GLU A 54 6.34 1.07 8.39
C GLU A 54 6.06 0.24 9.66
N THR A 55 4.80 -0.01 9.97
CA THR A 55 4.41 -0.96 11.01
C THR A 55 4.24 -2.32 10.35
N PRO A 56 5.01 -3.34 10.76
CA PRO A 56 4.69 -4.72 10.45
C PRO A 56 3.27 -5.01 10.96
N GLY A 57 2.32 -5.20 10.03
CA GLY A 57 0.90 -5.40 10.35
C GLY A 57 0.02 -4.15 10.22
N SER A 58 0.53 -3.01 9.72
CA SER A 58 -0.34 -1.93 9.26
C SER A 58 -1.02 -2.34 7.96
N LEU A 59 -2.25 -2.80 8.10
CA LEU A 59 -3.05 -3.32 7.00
C LEU A 59 -3.64 -2.20 6.11
N PHE A 60 -3.59 -0.93 6.52
CA PHE A 60 -4.31 0.17 5.85
C PHE A 60 -3.56 1.50 6.06
N PRO A 61 -3.01 2.10 4.98
CA PRO A 61 -3.87 2.76 4.01
C PRO A 61 -3.56 2.39 2.54
N PRO A 62 -4.59 2.13 1.71
CA PRO A 62 -4.40 1.92 0.28
C PRO A 62 -4.03 3.26 -0.36
N GLY A 63 -2.77 3.41 -0.75
CA GLY A 63 -2.40 4.43 -1.73
C GLY A 63 -2.26 3.82 -3.11
N ALA A 64 -2.29 4.68 -4.12
CA ALA A 64 -2.17 4.27 -5.51
C ALA A 64 -0.75 3.80 -5.92
N SER A 65 0.21 3.82 -4.98
CA SER A 65 1.62 3.45 -5.23
C SER A 65 1.78 2.00 -5.68
N ALA A 66 2.85 1.76 -6.45
CA ALA A 66 3.27 0.43 -6.89
C ALA A 66 3.70 -0.49 -5.75
N ASP A 67 4.01 0.04 -4.56
CA ASP A 67 4.34 -0.77 -3.39
C ASP A 67 3.11 -1.19 -2.56
N GLY A 68 1.93 -0.63 -2.88
CA GLY A 68 0.68 -0.88 -2.19
C GLY A 68 -0.10 -2.11 -2.70
N PRO A 69 -1.36 -2.28 -2.26
CA PRO A 69 -2.22 -3.41 -2.67
C PRO A 69 -2.45 -3.50 -4.18
N LEU A 70 -2.38 -2.38 -4.89
CA LEU A 70 -2.57 -2.33 -6.35
C LEU A 70 -1.50 -3.09 -7.13
N LYS A 71 -0.37 -3.45 -6.52
CA LYS A 71 0.66 -4.31 -7.15
C LYS A 71 0.18 -5.73 -7.46
N LEU A 72 -0.88 -6.16 -6.79
CA LEU A 72 -1.48 -7.49 -6.98
C LEU A 72 -2.31 -7.56 -8.26
N LEU A 73 -2.73 -6.41 -8.79
CA LEU A 73 -3.48 -6.31 -10.04
C LEU A 73 -2.52 -6.28 -11.24
N PRO A 74 -2.96 -6.80 -12.40
CA PRO A 74 -2.16 -6.71 -13.62
C PRO A 74 -1.94 -5.25 -14.04
N GLU A 75 -0.89 -5.03 -14.83
CA GLU A 75 -0.68 -3.74 -15.47
C GLU A 75 -1.88 -3.38 -16.37
N SER A 76 -2.24 -2.10 -16.44
CA SER A 76 -3.41 -1.61 -17.19
C SER A 76 -4.77 -2.19 -16.74
N TYR A 77 -4.91 -2.62 -15.48
CA TYR A 77 -6.19 -3.09 -14.93
C TYR A 77 -7.29 -2.02 -14.95
N PHE A 78 -6.94 -0.75 -14.76
CA PHE A 78 -7.91 0.34 -14.69
C PHE A 78 -8.08 1.04 -16.05
N ASP A 79 -9.33 1.21 -16.49
CA ASP A 79 -9.65 1.99 -17.68
C ASP A 79 -9.58 3.51 -17.44
N VAL A 80 -10.01 3.94 -16.24
CA VAL A 80 -10.18 5.34 -15.87
C VAL A 80 -9.67 5.56 -14.46
N VAL A 81 -8.91 6.65 -14.28
CA VAL A 81 -8.54 7.19 -12.97
C VAL A 81 -9.33 8.48 -12.73
N VAL A 82 -9.92 8.60 -11.54
CA VAL A 82 -10.58 9.83 -11.10
C VAL A 82 -9.80 10.38 -9.92
N ILE A 83 -9.37 11.64 -9.99
CA ILE A 83 -8.77 12.36 -8.87
C ILE A 83 -9.74 13.46 -8.46
N ASP A 84 -10.34 13.30 -7.28
CA ASP A 84 -11.12 14.34 -6.63
C ASP A 84 -10.20 15.28 -5.84
N GLU A 85 -10.64 16.52 -5.64
CA GLU A 85 -9.85 17.60 -5.02
C GLU A 85 -8.44 17.77 -5.65
N CYS A 86 -8.32 17.54 -6.97
CA CYS A 86 -7.06 17.57 -7.69
C CYS A 86 -6.36 18.94 -7.60
N ALA A 87 -7.12 20.02 -7.43
CA ALA A 87 -6.59 21.38 -7.24
C ALA A 87 -5.85 21.58 -5.90
N GLN A 88 -6.14 20.75 -4.90
CA GLN A 88 -5.52 20.77 -3.57
C GLN A 88 -4.34 19.79 -3.45
N ALA A 89 -4.06 19.02 -4.50
CA ALA A 89 -3.01 18.02 -4.52
C ALA A 89 -1.73 18.56 -5.16
N LEU A 90 -0.57 18.12 -4.67
CA LEU A 90 0.70 18.34 -5.36
C LEU A 90 0.71 17.53 -6.66
N GLU A 91 1.11 18.14 -7.78
CA GLU A 91 1.17 17.49 -9.09
C GLU A 91 1.95 16.17 -9.05
N ALA A 92 3.08 16.15 -8.33
CA ALA A 92 3.90 14.96 -8.14
C ALA A 92 3.11 13.77 -7.54
N SER A 93 2.16 14.04 -6.65
CA SER A 93 1.31 12.99 -6.06
C SER A 93 0.29 12.45 -7.07
N CYS A 94 -0.26 13.32 -7.93
CA CYS A 94 -1.28 12.95 -8.92
C CYS A 94 -0.72 11.99 -9.97
N TRP A 95 0.58 12.06 -10.28
CA TRP A 95 1.22 11.14 -11.21
C TRP A 95 1.15 9.67 -10.76
N ILE A 96 1.04 9.40 -9.47
CA ILE A 96 0.99 8.03 -8.94
C ILE A 96 -0.23 7.26 -9.49
N PRO A 97 -1.49 7.72 -9.27
CA PRO A 97 -2.64 7.07 -9.87
C PRO A 97 -2.77 7.33 -11.37
N LEU A 98 -2.34 8.49 -11.91
CA LEU A 98 -2.50 8.82 -13.34
C LEU A 98 -1.82 7.80 -14.27
N LEU A 99 -0.71 7.19 -13.84
CA LEU A 99 0.00 6.18 -14.62
C LEU A 99 -0.68 4.80 -14.60
N LYS A 100 -1.78 4.61 -13.85
CA LYS A 100 -2.48 3.33 -13.74
C LYS A 100 -3.56 3.12 -14.79
N ALA A 101 -3.93 4.16 -15.55
CA ALA A 101 -4.99 4.09 -16.54
C ALA A 101 -4.69 4.97 -17.77
N ARG A 102 -5.35 4.66 -18.88
CA ARG A 102 -5.25 5.41 -20.15
C ARG A 102 -6.08 6.69 -20.20
N LYS A 103 -7.06 6.83 -19.30
CA LYS A 103 -7.98 7.97 -19.23
C LYS A 103 -8.00 8.50 -17.80
N CYS A 104 -7.99 9.83 -17.68
CA CYS A 104 -8.14 10.49 -16.38
C CYS A 104 -9.32 11.45 -16.36
N ILE A 105 -9.89 11.64 -15.18
CA ILE A 105 -10.87 12.68 -14.84
C ILE A 105 -10.34 13.40 -13.61
N LEU A 106 -10.11 14.71 -13.74
CA LEU A 106 -9.65 15.55 -12.65
C LEU A 106 -10.81 16.44 -12.21
N ALA A 107 -11.21 16.33 -10.95
CA ALA A 107 -12.21 17.18 -10.32
C ALA A 107 -11.55 18.04 -9.24
N GLY A 108 -12.00 19.27 -9.09
CA GLY A 108 -11.47 20.22 -8.10
C GLY A 108 -11.62 21.67 -8.55
N ASP A 109 -11.42 22.60 -7.62
CA ASP A 109 -11.53 24.03 -7.88
C ASP A 109 -10.18 24.74 -7.67
N HIS A 110 -9.54 25.10 -8.78
CA HIS A 110 -8.26 25.82 -8.80
C HIS A 110 -8.34 27.27 -8.27
N LYS A 111 -9.53 27.77 -7.91
CA LYS A 111 -9.72 29.05 -7.23
C LYS A 111 -9.87 28.91 -5.71
N GLN A 112 -9.93 27.69 -5.18
CA GLN A 112 -9.94 27.40 -3.75
C GLN A 112 -8.51 27.21 -3.23
N LEU A 113 -8.36 26.55 -2.07
CA LEU A 113 -7.07 26.37 -1.42
C LEU A 113 -6.10 25.56 -2.30
N PRO A 114 -4.86 26.03 -2.53
CA PRO A 114 -3.83 25.24 -3.20
C PRO A 114 -3.24 24.18 -2.23
N PRO A 115 -2.43 23.23 -2.72
CA PRO A 115 -1.66 22.33 -1.86
C PRO A 115 -0.75 23.12 -0.90
N THR A 116 -0.73 22.71 0.37
CA THR A 116 0.15 23.31 1.38
C THR A 116 1.59 22.83 1.19
N THR A 117 2.53 23.77 1.09
CA THR A 117 3.97 23.49 1.00
C THR A 117 4.74 24.13 2.16
N VAL A 118 5.68 23.39 2.76
CA VAL A 118 6.67 23.93 3.70
C VAL A 118 8.05 23.67 3.10
N SER A 119 8.87 24.72 2.95
CA SER A 119 10.26 24.64 2.48
C SER A 119 11.15 25.31 3.52
N HIS A 120 12.01 24.52 4.16
CA HIS A 120 13.00 25.00 5.13
C HIS A 120 14.29 25.43 4.44
#